data_AF-A0A2P2LSI8-F1
#
_entry.id   AF-A0A2P2LSI8-F1
#
_cell.length_a   1.000
_cell.length_b   1.000
_cell.length_c   1.000
_cell.angle_alpha   90.00
_cell.angle_beta   90.00
_cell.angle_gamma   90.00
#
_symmetry.space_group_name_H-M   'P 1'
#
loop_
_entity.id
_entity.type
_entity.pdbx_description
1 polymer ?
#
loop_
_entity_poly.entity_id
_entity_poly.type
_entity_poly.pdbx_seq_one_letter_code
_entity_poly.pdbx_strand_id
1 'polypeptide(L)'
;MASHETMPHMLSILQEKLSSSSSSFLDTSTVIALCVFFALLCVCIIIGHLLEEHRWANESTTALLLGLCAGAVVLLVSKGHSSRILVFDEDLFFLYLLPPIIFNAGFQVKKKQFFKNFTVILLFGIFGTMISFCLISLGVFGIFKRIGVTTLNVQDYLAIGAIFSATDSVCTLQVL
;
A
#
# COMPACT_ATOMS: atom_id res chain seq x y z
N MET A 1 7.36 63.36 -4.36
CA MET A 1 8.42 62.79 -3.50
C MET A 1 7.81 61.64 -2.70
N ALA A 2 7.34 60.67 -3.47
CA ALA A 2 6.70 59.43 -3.08
C ALA A 2 7.44 58.36 -3.89
N SER A 3 7.32 57.09 -3.54
CA SER A 3 7.85 55.93 -4.31
C SER A 3 9.35 55.58 -4.19
N HIS A 4 9.96 55.63 -3.00
CA HIS A 4 11.27 54.95 -2.81
C HIS A 4 11.50 54.19 -1.48
N GLU A 5 10.58 54.24 -0.50
CA GLU A 5 10.77 53.58 0.81
C GLU A 5 9.73 52.49 1.16
N THR A 6 8.66 52.33 0.38
CA THR A 6 7.55 51.40 0.68
C THR A 6 7.70 49.99 0.09
N MET A 7 8.60 49.79 -0.88
CA MET A 7 8.75 48.51 -1.58
C MET A 7 9.55 47.42 -0.82
N PRO A 8 10.64 47.71 -0.10
CA PRO A 8 11.44 46.67 0.56
C PRO A 8 10.76 46.11 1.83
N HIS A 9 9.96 46.93 2.52
CA HIS A 9 9.31 46.55 3.78
C HIS A 9 8.03 45.72 3.57
N MET A 10 7.39 45.83 2.40
CA MET A 10 6.24 45.00 2.03
C MET A 10 6.70 43.63 1.47
N LEU A 11 7.87 43.57 0.84
CA LEU A 11 8.50 42.34 0.36
C LEU A 11 9.03 41.46 1.49
N SER A 12 9.59 42.04 2.56
CA SER A 12 10.00 41.28 3.75
C SER A 12 8.82 40.67 4.50
N ILE A 13 7.72 41.40 4.65
CA ILE A 13 6.49 40.91 5.30
C ILE A 13 5.76 39.86 4.44
N LEU A 14 5.74 40.04 3.11
CA LEU A 14 5.19 39.03 2.20
C LEU A 14 6.07 37.77 2.16
N GLN A 15 7.40 37.88 2.22
CA GLN A 15 8.31 36.73 2.25
C GLN A 15 8.26 35.97 3.58
N GLU A 16 8.10 36.67 4.71
CA GLU A 16 7.92 36.07 6.03
C GLU A 16 6.55 35.38 6.15
N LYS A 17 5.48 35.96 5.58
CA LYS A 17 4.15 35.34 5.51
C LYS A 17 4.06 34.19 4.49
N LEU A 18 4.73 34.26 3.34
CA LEU A 18 4.74 33.16 2.35
C LEU A 18 5.57 31.97 2.85
N SER A 19 6.66 32.22 3.57
CA SER A 19 7.50 31.19 4.18
C SER A 19 6.82 30.56 5.42
N SER A 20 6.23 31.37 6.30
CA SER A 20 5.49 30.88 7.49
C SER A 20 4.18 30.15 7.13
N SER A 21 3.49 30.55 6.05
CA SER A 21 2.23 29.96 5.60
C SER A 21 2.38 28.73 4.70
N SER A 22 3.55 28.51 4.08
CA SER A 22 3.75 27.36 3.15
C SER A 22 4.58 26.22 3.76
N SER A 23 5.30 26.44 4.87
CA SER A 23 6.26 25.46 5.43
C SER A 23 5.93 24.92 6.83
N SER A 24 4.99 25.53 7.57
CA SER A 24 4.62 25.09 8.94
C SER A 24 3.50 24.04 9.00
N PHE A 25 2.81 23.81 7.88
CA PHE A 25 1.54 23.06 7.83
C PHE A 25 1.47 22.11 6.63
N LEU A 26 2.57 21.45 6.26
CA LEU A 26 2.48 20.08 5.76
C LEU A 26 2.16 19.23 6.99
N ASP A 27 0.90 19.36 7.43
CA ASP A 27 0.24 18.93 8.66
C ASP A 27 1.13 18.26 9.72
N THR A 28 1.33 18.91 10.88
CA THR A 28 1.90 18.25 12.08
C THR A 28 1.25 16.89 12.35
N SER A 29 -0.04 16.77 12.04
CA SER A 29 -0.81 15.51 12.08
C SER A 29 -0.33 14.46 11.07
N THR A 30 -0.01 14.84 9.82
CA THR A 30 0.54 13.90 8.82
C THR A 30 1.97 13.53 9.17
N VAL A 31 2.79 14.47 9.67
CA VAL A 31 4.14 14.17 10.16
C VAL A 31 4.10 13.20 11.34
N ILE A 32 3.20 13.38 12.30
CA ILE A 32 2.99 12.45 13.42
C ILE A 32 2.47 11.10 12.92
N ALA A 33 1.51 11.08 11.99
CA ALA A 33 1.00 9.84 11.40
C ALA A 33 2.07 9.07 10.65
N LEU A 34 2.89 9.76 9.85
CA LEU A 34 4.04 9.17 9.15
C LEU A 34 5.07 8.65 10.16
N CYS A 35 5.40 9.41 11.21
CA CYS A 35 6.37 8.99 12.22
C CYS A 35 5.90 7.75 13.00
N VAL A 36 4.62 7.71 13.38
CA VAL A 36 3.99 6.54 14.03
C VAL A 36 3.94 5.35 13.06
N PHE A 37 3.63 5.57 11.78
CA PHE A 37 3.64 4.55 10.75
C PHE A 37 5.04 3.96 10.54
N PHE A 38 6.07 4.79 10.40
CA PHE A 38 7.46 4.36 10.31
C PHE A 38 7.94 3.66 11.58
N ALA A 39 7.56 4.13 12.77
CA ALA A 39 7.88 3.47 14.03
C ALA A 39 7.24 2.08 14.12
N LEU A 40 5.97 1.95 13.75
CA LEU A 40 5.27 0.67 13.65
C LEU A 40 5.94 -0.25 12.63
N LEU A 41 6.28 0.25 11.44
CA LEU A 41 7.01 -0.52 10.44
C LEU A 41 8.36 -1.00 10.95
N CYS A 42 9.14 -0.15 11.63
CA CYS A 42 10.42 -0.55 12.23
C CYS A 42 10.24 -1.66 13.28
N VAL A 43 9.24 -1.54 14.16
CA VAL A 43 8.93 -2.58 15.15
C VAL A 43 8.51 -3.88 14.46
N CYS A 44 7.64 -3.80 13.44
CA CYS A 44 7.27 -4.95 12.62
C CYS A 44 8.52 -5.58 11.97
N ILE A 45 9.38 -4.80 11.33
CA ILE A 45 10.60 -5.31 10.67
C ILE A 45 11.53 -5.98 11.69
N ILE A 46 11.73 -5.39 12.88
CA ILE A 46 12.58 -5.97 13.93
C ILE A 46 12.01 -7.30 14.44
N ILE A 47 10.70 -7.37 14.70
CA ILE A 47 10.05 -8.62 15.11
C ILE A 47 10.15 -9.65 13.97
N GLY A 48 10.06 -9.21 12.72
CA GLY A 48 10.13 -10.08 11.54
C GLY A 48 11.51 -10.70 11.38
N HIS A 49 12.54 -9.88 11.51
CA HIS A 49 13.93 -10.32 11.46
C HIS A 49 14.28 -11.24 12.64
N LEU A 50 13.63 -11.08 13.79
CA LEU A 50 13.81 -11.98 14.94
C LEU A 50 13.04 -13.31 14.75
N LEU A 51 11.95 -13.29 14.00
CA LEU A 51 11.13 -14.47 13.70
C LEU A 51 11.66 -15.27 12.50
N GLU A 52 12.42 -14.63 11.61
CA GLU A 52 13.08 -15.23 10.44
C GLU A 52 14.17 -16.26 10.82
N GLU A 53 14.66 -16.23 12.06
CA GLU A 53 15.56 -17.26 12.60
C GLU A 53 14.89 -18.66 12.61
N HIS A 54 13.56 -18.73 12.52
CA HIS A 54 12.81 -19.96 12.34
C HIS A 54 12.65 -20.32 10.84
N ARG A 55 13.51 -21.24 10.39
CA ARG A 55 13.77 -21.69 9.00
C ARG A 55 12.61 -22.35 8.22
N TRP A 56 11.34 -22.07 8.55
CA TRP A 56 10.17 -22.83 8.07
C TRP A 56 9.17 -22.04 7.22
N ALA A 57 9.40 -20.75 6.93
CA ALA A 57 8.42 -19.92 6.23
C ALA A 57 9.00 -19.14 5.03
N ASN A 58 8.22 -19.05 3.94
CA ASN A 58 8.53 -18.23 2.77
C ASN A 58 8.70 -16.76 3.16
N GLU A 59 9.77 -16.11 2.71
CA GLU A 59 10.14 -14.72 3.02
C GLU A 59 8.96 -13.72 2.88
N SER A 60 8.24 -13.79 1.75
CA SER A 60 7.06 -12.97 1.48
C SER A 60 5.86 -13.29 2.39
N THR A 61 5.61 -14.58 2.65
CA THR A 61 4.47 -15.02 3.48
C THR A 61 4.70 -14.67 4.96
N THR A 62 5.94 -14.75 5.44
CA THR A 62 6.33 -14.35 6.80
C THR A 62 6.12 -12.84 6.99
N ALA A 63 6.56 -12.01 6.05
CA ALA A 63 6.37 -10.57 6.10
C ALA A 63 4.88 -10.20 6.15
N LEU A 64 4.04 -10.85 5.32
CA LEU A 64 2.60 -10.64 5.30
C LEU A 64 1.93 -11.06 6.63
N LEU A 65 2.24 -12.26 7.12
CA LEU A 65 1.68 -12.78 8.37
C LEU A 65 2.08 -11.93 9.57
N LEU A 66 3.32 -11.46 9.59
CA LEU A 66 3.80 -10.61 10.66
C LEU A 66 3.10 -9.25 10.65
N GLY A 67 2.93 -8.63 9.48
CA GLY A 67 2.16 -7.39 9.35
C GLY A 67 0.72 -7.56 9.84
N LEU A 68 0.08 -8.68 9.49
CA LEU A 68 -1.26 -9.04 9.96
C LEU A 68 -1.31 -9.21 11.49
N CYS A 69 -0.36 -9.95 12.06
CA CYS A 69 -0.26 -10.19 13.50
C CYS A 69 0.01 -8.89 14.27
N ALA A 70 0.93 -8.05 13.80
CA ALA A 70 1.21 -6.76 14.42
C ALA A 70 0.00 -5.83 14.35
N GLY A 71 -0.68 -5.76 13.21
CA GLY A 71 -1.93 -5.01 13.05
C GLY A 71 -3.03 -5.50 14.00
N ALA A 72 -3.19 -6.82 14.14
CA ALA A 72 -4.14 -7.42 15.07
C ALA A 72 -3.80 -7.12 16.54
N VAL A 73 -2.52 -7.20 16.94
CA VAL A 73 -2.07 -6.85 18.29
C VAL A 73 -2.35 -5.39 18.60
N VAL A 74 -2.04 -4.47 17.68
CA VAL A 74 -2.34 -3.04 17.85
C VAL A 74 -3.84 -2.79 17.98
N LEU A 75 -4.67 -3.48 17.18
CA LEU A 75 -6.13 -3.38 17.25
C LEU A 75 -6.68 -3.87 18.60
N LEU A 76 -6.13 -4.98 19.11
CA LEU A 76 -6.50 -5.53 20.42
C LEU A 76 -6.06 -4.62 21.59
N VAL A 77 -4.83 -4.07 21.54
CA VAL A 77 -4.30 -3.17 22.57
C VAL A 77 -5.04 -1.83 22.58
N SER A 78 -5.40 -1.30 21.40
CA SER A 78 -6.08 -0.01 21.28
C SER A 78 -7.58 -0.06 21.62
N LYS A 79 -8.11 -1.24 22.00
CA LYS A 79 -9.48 -1.48 22.49
C LYS A 79 -10.58 -0.78 21.65
N GLY A 80 -10.35 -0.67 20.34
CA GLY A 80 -11.26 -0.02 19.39
C GLY A 80 -11.44 1.50 19.54
N HIS A 81 -10.65 2.21 20.37
CA HIS A 81 -10.84 3.64 20.67
C HIS A 81 -9.69 4.54 20.18
N SER A 82 -9.23 4.36 18.94
CA SER A 82 -8.51 5.42 18.19
C SER A 82 -8.45 5.08 16.70
N SER A 83 -9.61 5.22 16.05
CA SER A 83 -9.82 5.02 14.61
C SER A 83 -9.14 6.08 13.72
N ARG A 84 -8.06 6.72 14.16
CA ARG A 84 -7.33 7.72 13.37
C ARG A 84 -5.84 7.43 13.19
N ILE A 85 -5.28 6.55 14.01
CA ILE A 85 -3.87 6.09 13.89
C ILE A 85 -3.74 4.87 12.97
N LEU A 86 -4.81 4.07 12.83
CA LEU A 86 -4.89 2.92 11.90
C LEU A 86 -5.62 3.25 10.59
N VAL A 87 -6.12 4.48 10.42
CA VAL A 87 -6.64 4.92 9.12
C VAL A 87 -5.42 5.27 8.28
N PHE A 88 -4.94 4.24 7.59
CA PHE A 88 -3.94 4.39 6.58
C PHE A 88 -4.53 5.19 5.42
N ASP A 89 -3.86 6.28 5.07
CA ASP A 89 -4.25 7.09 3.93
C ASP A 89 -3.77 6.39 2.65
N GLU A 90 -4.73 5.83 1.91
CA GLU A 90 -4.49 5.08 0.68
C GLU A 90 -3.82 5.96 -0.40
N ASP A 91 -4.13 7.26 -0.41
CA ASP A 91 -3.55 8.21 -1.37
C ASP A 91 -2.06 8.44 -1.07
N LEU A 92 -1.67 8.57 0.21
CA LEU A 92 -0.25 8.66 0.59
C LEU A 92 0.53 7.39 0.23
N PHE A 93 -0.08 6.21 0.38
CA PHE A 93 0.56 4.96 -0.04
C PHE A 93 0.81 4.88 -1.53
N PHE A 94 -0.21 5.20 -2.33
CA PHE A 94 -0.11 5.15 -3.78
C PHE A 94 0.82 6.23 -4.34
N LEU A 95 0.88 7.41 -3.70
CA LEU A 95 1.72 8.51 -4.14
C LEU A 95 3.19 8.36 -3.72
N TYR A 96 3.47 7.81 -2.53
CA TYR A 96 4.84 7.74 -1.99
C TYR A 96 5.47 6.35 -1.97
N LEU A 97 4.72 5.29 -1.63
CA LEU A 97 5.29 3.94 -1.51
C LEU A 97 5.23 3.16 -2.83
N LEU A 98 4.13 3.28 -3.58
CA LEU A 98 3.97 2.52 -4.82
C LEU A 98 5.04 2.87 -5.89
N PRO A 99 5.42 4.15 -6.14
CA PRO A 99 6.36 4.47 -7.20
C PRO A 99 7.77 3.90 -6.97
N PRO A 100 8.39 4.02 -5.77
CA PRO A 100 9.66 3.36 -5.48
C PRO A 100 9.59 1.83 -5.58
N ILE A 101 8.49 1.20 -5.15
CA ILE A 101 8.33 -0.26 -5.20
C ILE A 101 8.29 -0.74 -6.66
N ILE A 102 7.44 -0.13 -7.50
CA ILE A 102 7.33 -0.47 -8.92
C ILE A 102 8.65 -0.19 -9.64
N PHE A 103 9.33 0.92 -9.31
CA PHE A 103 10.61 1.25 -9.92
C PHE A 103 11.71 0.24 -9.55
N ASN A 104 11.81 -0.14 -8.27
CA ASN A 104 12.77 -1.14 -7.81
C ASN A 104 12.50 -2.51 -8.46
N ALA A 105 11.24 -2.96 -8.47
CA ALA A 105 10.86 -4.21 -9.14
C ALA A 105 11.15 -4.16 -10.65
N GLY A 106 10.82 -3.05 -11.32
CA GLY A 106 11.07 -2.86 -12.74
C GLY A 106 12.55 -2.79 -13.13
N PHE A 107 13.43 -2.32 -12.23
CA PHE A 107 14.88 -2.28 -12.46
C PHE A 107 15.54 -3.66 -12.31
N GLN A 108 15.04 -4.50 -11.40
CA GLN A 108 15.55 -5.86 -11.20
C GLN A 108 15.18 -6.83 -12.35
N VAL A 109 14.14 -6.52 -13.13
CA VAL A 109 13.72 -7.35 -14.26
C VAL A 109 14.78 -7.37 -15.37
N LYS A 110 15.23 -8.58 -15.75
CA LYS A 110 16.16 -8.82 -16.87
C LYS A 110 15.53 -8.46 -18.22
N LYS A 111 15.66 -7.20 -18.63
CA LYS A 111 15.03 -6.63 -19.84
C LYS A 111 15.16 -7.53 -21.08
N LYS A 112 16.35 -8.08 -21.37
CA LYS A 112 16.59 -8.92 -22.56
C LYS A 112 15.75 -10.21 -22.60
N GLN A 113 15.52 -10.86 -21.47
CA GLN A 113 14.70 -12.07 -21.41
C GLN A 113 13.20 -11.76 -21.29
N PHE A 114 12.86 -10.67 -20.61
CA PHE A 114 11.49 -10.17 -20.50
C PHE A 114 10.91 -9.83 -21.88
N PHE A 115 11.64 -9.06 -22.69
CA PHE A 115 11.18 -8.71 -24.04
C PHE A 115 11.10 -9.91 -24.99
N LYS A 116 11.97 -10.93 -24.83
CA LYS A 116 11.92 -12.15 -25.66
C LYS A 116 10.66 -12.98 -25.39
N ASN A 117 10.20 -13.03 -24.15
CA ASN A 117 9.04 -13.80 -23.72
C ASN A 117 7.81 -12.94 -23.39
N PHE A 118 7.81 -11.67 -23.83
CA PHE A 118 6.80 -10.69 -23.45
C PHE A 118 5.38 -11.18 -23.74
N THR A 119 5.16 -11.78 -24.91
CA THR A 119 3.87 -12.34 -25.31
C THR A 119 3.39 -13.44 -24.37
N VAL A 120 4.28 -14.32 -23.89
CA VAL A 120 3.91 -15.40 -22.96
C VAL A 120 3.58 -14.83 -21.58
N ILE A 121 4.37 -13.86 -21.11
CA ILE A 121 4.14 -13.16 -19.84
C ILE A 121 2.78 -12.43 -19.88
N LEU A 122 2.49 -11.75 -20.99
CA LEU A 122 1.23 -11.04 -21.19
C LEU A 122 0.04 -12.00 -21.34
N LEU A 123 0.23 -13.13 -22.03
CA LEU A 123 -0.80 -14.17 -22.16
C LEU A 123 -1.10 -14.81 -20.80
N PHE A 124 -0.08 -15.17 -20.02
CA PHE A 124 -0.26 -15.70 -18.67
C PHE A 124 -0.86 -14.66 -17.72
N GLY A 125 -0.43 -13.40 -17.80
CA GLY A 125 -0.97 -12.31 -16.99
C GLY A 125 -2.44 -12.04 -17.28
N ILE A 126 -2.80 -11.79 -18.55
CA ILE A 126 -4.17 -11.44 -18.93
C ILE A 126 -5.10 -12.66 -18.85
N PHE A 127 -4.78 -13.74 -19.56
CA PHE A 127 -5.67 -14.91 -19.59
C PHE A 127 -5.67 -15.64 -18.25
N GLY A 128 -4.54 -15.74 -17.55
CA GLY A 128 -4.48 -16.34 -16.23
C GLY A 128 -5.32 -15.58 -15.21
N THR A 129 -5.21 -14.24 -15.18
CA THR A 129 -6.06 -13.41 -14.30
C THR A 129 -7.53 -13.53 -14.68
N MET A 130 -7.88 -13.54 -15.97
CA MET A 130 -9.29 -13.64 -16.40
C MET A 130 -9.91 -15.00 -16.03
N ILE A 131 -9.17 -16.10 -16.20
CA ILE A 131 -9.61 -17.43 -15.75
C ILE A 131 -9.77 -17.45 -14.22
N SER A 132 -8.78 -16.96 -13.47
CA SER A 132 -8.82 -16.93 -12.01
C SER A 132 -9.98 -16.09 -11.50
N PHE A 133 -10.21 -14.92 -12.09
CA PHE A 133 -11.34 -14.04 -11.79
C PHE A 133 -12.69 -14.78 -11.94
N CYS A 134 -12.90 -15.44 -13.09
CA CYS A 134 -14.11 -16.21 -13.34
C CYS A 134 -14.28 -17.37 -12.34
N LEU A 135 -13.22 -18.14 -12.10
CA LEU A 135 -13.27 -19.29 -11.19
C LEU A 135 -13.57 -18.87 -9.75
N ILE A 136 -12.92 -17.81 -9.26
CA ILE A 136 -13.13 -17.30 -7.90
C ILE A 136 -14.53 -16.69 -7.78
N SER A 137 -14.95 -15.85 -8.72
CA SER A 137 -16.27 -15.20 -8.68
C SER A 137 -17.41 -16.24 -8.72
N LEU A 138 -17.33 -17.25 -9.59
CA LEU A 138 -18.29 -18.36 -9.63
C LEU A 138 -18.22 -19.25 -8.39
N GLY A 139 -17.01 -19.51 -7.87
CA GLY A 139 -16.79 -20.29 -6.65
C GLY A 139 -17.44 -19.64 -5.43
N VAL A 140 -17.23 -18.34 -5.25
CA VAL A 140 -17.85 -17.54 -4.18
C VAL A 140 -19.37 -17.55 -4.35
N PHE A 141 -19.89 -17.32 -5.55
CA PHE A 141 -21.33 -17.40 -5.82
C PHE A 141 -21.92 -18.78 -5.43
N GLY A 142 -21.24 -19.87 -5.78
CA GLY A 142 -21.66 -21.22 -5.45
C GLY A 142 -21.64 -21.52 -3.93
N ILE A 143 -20.59 -21.10 -3.24
CA ILE A 143 -20.43 -21.30 -1.79
C ILE A 143 -21.45 -20.47 -1.01
N PHE A 144 -21.64 -19.19 -1.37
CA PHE A 144 -22.60 -18.31 -0.69
C PHE A 144 -24.04 -18.78 -0.89
N LYS A 145 -24.37 -19.31 -2.08
CA LYS A 145 -25.66 -19.96 -2.34
C LYS A 145 -25.87 -21.20 -1.48
N ARG A 146 -24.81 -21.96 -1.15
CA ARG A 146 -24.89 -23.14 -0.26
C ARG A 146 -25.02 -22.76 1.22
N ILE A 147 -24.39 -21.67 1.64
CA ILE A 147 -24.42 -21.17 3.03
C ILE A 147 -25.72 -20.37 3.31
N GLY A 148 -26.47 -19.99 2.29
CA GLY A 148 -27.78 -19.32 2.44
C GLY A 148 -27.67 -17.81 2.64
N VAL A 149 -26.54 -17.20 2.29
CA VAL A 149 -26.34 -15.75 2.37
C VAL A 149 -26.85 -15.13 1.06
N THR A 150 -28.14 -14.84 0.98
CA THR A 150 -28.82 -14.35 -0.24
C THR A 150 -28.92 -12.83 -0.34
N THR A 151 -28.21 -12.07 0.49
CA THR A 151 -28.34 -10.61 0.58
C THR A 151 -27.30 -9.80 -0.20
N LEU A 152 -26.30 -10.45 -0.82
CA LEU A 152 -25.25 -9.75 -1.58
C LEU A 152 -25.57 -9.64 -3.07
N ASN A 153 -25.24 -8.48 -3.64
CA ASN A 153 -25.50 -8.20 -5.05
C ASN A 153 -24.45 -8.91 -5.93
N VAL A 154 -24.76 -9.10 -7.22
CA VAL A 154 -23.84 -9.72 -8.18
C VAL A 154 -22.52 -8.93 -8.26
N GLN A 155 -22.58 -7.62 -8.04
CA GLN A 155 -21.43 -6.72 -8.01
C GLN A 155 -20.43 -7.07 -6.90
N ASP A 156 -20.89 -7.50 -5.73
CA ASP A 156 -20.02 -7.81 -4.59
C ASP A 156 -19.20 -9.09 -4.87
N TYR A 157 -19.83 -10.09 -5.48
CA TYR A 157 -19.16 -11.33 -5.88
C TYR A 157 -18.13 -11.11 -6.99
N LEU A 158 -18.41 -10.18 -7.91
CA LEU A 158 -17.46 -9.75 -8.94
C LEU A 158 -16.30 -8.95 -8.31
N ALA A 159 -16.57 -8.06 -7.35
CA ALA A 159 -15.53 -7.29 -6.66
C ALA A 159 -14.57 -8.21 -5.88
N ILE A 160 -15.10 -9.21 -5.16
CA ILE A 160 -14.29 -10.22 -4.48
C ILE A 160 -13.45 -11.01 -5.50
N GLY A 161 -14.07 -11.44 -6.60
CA GLY A 161 -13.34 -12.10 -7.69
C GLY A 161 -12.18 -11.25 -8.22
N ALA A 162 -12.38 -9.94 -8.39
CA ALA A 162 -11.35 -9.01 -8.88
C ALA A 162 -10.18 -8.92 -7.90
N ILE A 163 -10.48 -8.66 -6.62
CA ILE A 163 -9.49 -8.50 -5.55
C ILE A 163 -8.62 -9.75 -5.41
N PHE A 164 -9.22 -10.94 -5.40
CA PHE A 164 -8.47 -12.20 -5.25
C PHE A 164 -7.78 -12.66 -6.55
N SER A 165 -8.23 -12.21 -7.72
CA SER A 165 -7.56 -12.51 -8.99
C SER A 165 -6.32 -11.67 -9.25
N ALA A 166 -6.25 -10.47 -8.66
CA ALA A 166 -5.09 -9.58 -8.78
C ALA A 166 -3.85 -10.27 -8.17
N THR A 167 -2.86 -10.56 -9.00
CA THR A 167 -1.62 -11.23 -8.58
C THR A 167 -0.53 -10.18 -8.35
N ASP A 168 0.08 -10.15 -7.16
CA ASP A 168 1.23 -9.29 -6.89
C ASP A 168 2.51 -9.90 -7.48
N SER A 169 3.04 -9.27 -8.52
CA SER A 169 4.29 -9.66 -9.16
C SER A 169 5.53 -9.21 -8.36
N VAL A 170 5.40 -8.26 -7.45
CA VAL A 170 6.52 -7.75 -6.65
C VAL A 170 6.92 -8.78 -5.58
N CYS A 171 5.93 -9.31 -4.85
CA CYS A 171 6.15 -10.38 -3.87
C CYS A 171 6.80 -11.64 -4.46
N THR A 172 6.53 -11.94 -5.73
CA THR A 172 7.05 -13.13 -6.41
C THR A 172 8.42 -12.90 -7.03
N LEU A 173 8.74 -11.67 -7.45
CA LEU A 173 10.05 -11.31 -8.01
C LEU A 173 11.15 -11.20 -6.95
N GLN A 174 10.83 -10.82 -5.71
CA GLN A 174 11.85 -10.68 -4.64
C GLN A 174 12.47 -12.02 -4.22
N VAL A 175 11.81 -13.15 -4.50
CA VAL A 175 12.24 -14.50 -4.13
C VAL A 175 13.10 -15.18 -5.23
N LEU A 176 13.25 -14.56 -6.41
CA LEU A 176 13.95 -15.14 -7.57
C LEU A 176 15.29 -14.46 -7.88
#